data_AF-A0A7Y5G2C1-F1
#
_entry.id   AF-A0A7Y5G2C1-F1
#
_cell.length_a   1.000
_cell.length_b   1.000
_cell.length_c   1.000
_cell.angle_alpha   90.00
_cell.angle_beta   90.00
_cell.angle_gamma   90.00
#
_symmetry.space_group_name_H-M   'P 1'
#
loop_
_entity.id
_entity.type
_entity.pdbx_description
1 polymer ?
#
loop_
_entity_poly.entity_id
_entity_poly.type
_entity_poly.pdbx_seq_one_letter_code
_entity_poly.pdbx_strand_id
1 'polypeptide(L)'
;MNTKLENDENEFVRELLAWEERRRPVEWLLSNLSLVLGGVVILVTIVYTLRHLTDRLIFWVTVPGFVLGLAFVGIYFFTGKRLKERHRVAMILKKLMA
;
A
#
# COMPACT_ATOMS: atom_id res chain seq x y z
N MET A 1 35.88 -17.54 10.40
CA MET A 1 34.82 -17.18 9.43
C MET A 1 33.49 -17.39 10.13
N ASN A 2 32.70 -16.33 10.30
CA ASN A 2 31.64 -16.26 11.30
C ASN A 2 30.34 -16.85 10.72
N THR A 3 30.17 -18.17 10.86
CA THR A 3 29.05 -18.98 10.32
C THR A 3 27.66 -18.51 10.75
N LYS A 4 27.55 -17.66 11.77
CA LYS A 4 26.30 -17.00 12.16
C LYS A 4 25.84 -15.94 11.16
N LEU A 5 26.76 -15.12 10.65
CA LEU A 5 26.42 -14.07 9.68
C LEU A 5 25.88 -14.67 8.37
N GLU A 6 26.50 -15.76 7.93
CA GLU A 6 26.12 -16.46 6.69
C GLU A 6 24.76 -17.17 6.81
N ASN A 7 24.40 -17.64 8.01
CA ASN A 7 23.07 -18.19 8.27
C ASN A 7 21.99 -17.11 8.33
N ASP A 8 22.24 -15.98 9.00
CA ASP A 8 21.28 -14.87 9.10
C ASP A 8 21.01 -14.24 7.71
N GLU A 9 22.04 -14.09 6.87
CA GLU A 9 21.88 -13.58 5.50
C GLU A 9 21.07 -14.55 4.63
N ASN A 10 21.35 -15.85 4.70
CA ASN A 10 20.60 -16.85 3.92
C ASN A 10 19.14 -17.00 4.38
N GLU A 11 18.88 -16.84 5.68
CA GLU A 11 17.54 -16.82 6.23
C GLU A 11 16.76 -15.58 5.76
N PHE A 12 17.40 -14.40 5.78
CA PHE A 12 16.81 -13.16 5.26
C PHE A 12 16.49 -13.27 3.76
N VAL A 13 17.39 -13.85 2.94
CA VAL A 13 17.15 -14.05 1.50
C VAL A 13 15.99 -15.01 1.26
N ARG A 14 15.91 -16.12 2.01
CA ARG A 14 14.78 -17.06 1.94
C ARG A 14 13.47 -16.39 2.31
N GLU A 15 13.46 -15.60 3.37
CA GLU A 15 12.26 -14.89 3.82
C GLU A 15 11.81 -13.85 2.79
N LEU A 16 12.74 -13.14 2.15
CA LEU A 16 12.47 -12.18 1.08
C LEU A 16 11.88 -12.85 -0.16
N LEU A 17 12.43 -13.98 -0.59
CA LEU A 17 11.95 -14.74 -1.74
C LEU A 17 10.58 -15.39 -1.46
N ALA A 18 10.39 -15.96 -0.27
CA ALA A 18 9.11 -16.50 0.15
C ALA A 18 8.02 -15.42 0.26
N TRP A 19 8.40 -14.21 0.72
CA TRP A 19 7.51 -13.05 0.72
C TRP A 19 7.15 -12.61 -0.71
N GLU A 20 8.10 -12.60 -1.64
CA GLU A 20 7.86 -12.22 -3.04
C GLU A 20 6.87 -13.16 -3.73
N GLU A 21 6.94 -14.47 -3.45
CA GLU A 21 6.07 -15.47 -4.07
C GLU A 21 4.65 -15.49 -3.46
N ARG A 22 4.52 -15.36 -2.13
CA ARG A 22 3.21 -15.45 -1.45
C ARG A 22 2.51 -14.12 -1.20
N ARG A 23 3.23 -13.08 -0.78
CA ARG A 23 2.61 -11.85 -0.25
C ARG A 23 2.48 -10.74 -1.29
N ARG A 24 3.31 -10.74 -2.33
CA ARG A 24 3.24 -9.76 -3.43
C ARG A 24 1.85 -9.64 -4.09
N PRO A 25 1.17 -10.72 -4.52
CA PRO A 25 -0.14 -10.59 -5.17
C PRO A 25 -1.21 -10.08 -4.20
N VAL A 26 -1.13 -10.51 -2.93
CA VAL A 26 -2.09 -10.12 -1.88
C VAL A 26 -1.94 -8.65 -1.52
N GLU A 27 -0.71 -8.17 -1.29
CA GLU A 27 -0.45 -6.77 -0.97
C GLU A 27 -0.76 -5.83 -2.16
N TRP A 28 -0.51 -6.28 -3.39
CA TRP A 28 -0.90 -5.54 -4.59
C TRP A 28 -2.43 -5.44 -4.73
N LEU A 29 -3.15 -6.55 -4.51
CA LEU A 29 -4.61 -6.58 -4.52
C LEU A 29 -5.21 -5.67 -3.44
N LEU A 30 -4.68 -5.73 -2.22
CA LEU A 30 -5.06 -4.87 -1.09
C LEU A 30 -4.81 -3.40 -1.40
N SER A 31 -3.67 -3.08 -2.01
CA SER A 31 -3.35 -1.71 -2.40
C SER A 31 -4.35 -1.19 -3.45
N ASN A 32 -4.65 -1.96 -4.49
CA ASN A 32 -5.67 -1.58 -5.48
C ASN A 32 -7.06 -1.44 -4.86
N LEU A 33 -7.47 -2.38 -3.99
CA LEU A 33 -8.74 -2.29 -3.26
C LEU A 33 -8.83 -1.03 -2.40
N SER A 34 -7.74 -0.66 -1.73
CA SER A 34 -7.69 0.57 -0.92
C SER A 34 -7.86 1.82 -1.78
N LEU A 35 -7.34 1.83 -3.01
CA LEU A 35 -7.47 2.94 -3.93
C LEU A 35 -8.89 3.06 -4.48
N VAL A 36 -9.52 1.93 -4.83
CA VAL A 36 -10.93 1.90 -5.24
C VAL A 36 -11.83 2.36 -4.10
N LEU A 37 -11.62 1.86 -2.88
CA LEU A 37 -12.39 2.28 -1.69
C LEU A 37 -12.21 3.77 -1.40
N GLY A 38 -10.98 4.28 -1.43
CA GLY A 38 -10.69 5.70 -1.27
C GLY A 38 -11.42 6.55 -2.32
N GLY A 39 -11.40 6.14 -3.59
CA GLY A 39 -12.11 6.82 -4.67
C GLY A 39 -13.63 6.82 -4.48
N VAL A 40 -14.21 5.69 -4.05
CA VAL A 40 -15.65 5.58 -3.75
C VAL A 40 -16.03 6.50 -2.60
N VAL A 41 -15.24 6.54 -1.51
CA VAL A 41 -15.48 7.43 -0.37
C VAL A 41 -15.48 8.89 -0.81
N ILE A 42 -14.52 9.30 -1.64
CA ILE A 42 -14.46 10.66 -2.19
C ILE A 42 -15.69 10.98 -3.03
N LEU A 43 -16.09 10.08 -3.95
CA LEU A 43 -17.26 10.27 -4.80
C LEU A 43 -18.56 10.39 -3.99
N VAL A 44 -18.76 9.50 -3.00
CA VAL A 44 -19.93 9.53 -2.11
C VAL A 44 -19.96 10.85 -1.34
N THR A 45 -18.81 11.28 -0.81
CA THR A 45 -18.69 12.56 -0.08
C THR A 45 -19.09 13.73 -0.98
N ILE A 46 -18.59 13.79 -2.22
CA ILE A 46 -18.92 14.85 -3.19
C ILE A 46 -20.42 14.85 -3.52
N VAL A 47 -21.00 13.69 -3.82
CA VAL A 47 -22.43 13.56 -4.14
C VAL A 47 -23.30 13.98 -2.97
N TYR A 48 -22.91 13.60 -1.75
CA TYR A 48 -23.64 13.96 -0.54
C TYR A 48 -23.60 15.47 -0.29
N THR A 49 -22.43 16.08 -0.47
CA THR A 49 -22.21 17.53 -0.36
C THR A 49 -22.99 18.32 -1.41
N LEU A 50 -23.01 17.86 -2.67
CA LEU A 50 -23.78 18.51 -3.75
C LEU A 50 -25.30 18.40 -3.53
N ARG A 51 -25.78 17.34 -2.87
CA ARG A 51 -27.21 17.18 -2.55
C ARG A 51 -27.65 17.98 -1.31
N HIS A 52 -26.75 18.25 -0.38
CA HIS A 52 -27.04 18.97 0.86
C HIS A 52 -26.29 20.31 0.92
N LEU A 53 -26.40 21.12 -0.14
CA LEU A 53 -25.73 22.41 -0.33
C LEU A 53 -26.06 23.48 0.73
N THR A 54 -27.03 23.20 1.59
CA THR A 54 -27.56 24.16 2.56
C THR A 54 -27.36 23.62 3.97
N ASP A 55 -26.12 23.52 4.47
CA ASP A 55 -25.87 23.60 5.91
C ASP A 55 -24.40 23.50 6.32
N ARG A 56 -24.13 23.97 7.55
CA ARG A 56 -22.89 23.77 8.33
C ARG A 56 -22.42 22.30 8.35
N LEU A 57 -23.34 21.36 8.09
CA LEU A 57 -23.13 19.92 7.94
C LEU A 57 -22.17 19.55 6.79
N ILE A 58 -22.09 20.37 5.73
CA ILE A 58 -21.16 20.15 4.61
C ILE A 58 -19.72 20.12 5.11
N PHE A 59 -19.35 21.04 6.01
CA PHE A 59 -17.98 21.11 6.52
C PHE A 59 -17.65 19.86 7.34
N TRP A 60 -18.61 19.39 8.13
CA TRP A 60 -18.48 18.18 8.97
C TRP A 60 -18.43 16.87 8.18
N VAL A 61 -18.96 16.82 6.95
CA VAL A 61 -18.93 15.61 6.12
C VAL A 61 -17.78 15.67 5.10
N THR A 62 -17.57 16.83 4.47
CA THR A 62 -16.59 17.00 3.39
C THR A 62 -15.17 16.95 3.91
N VAL A 63 -14.86 17.62 5.03
CA VAL A 63 -13.50 17.66 5.58
C VAL A 63 -13.01 16.27 5.96
N PRO A 64 -13.72 15.48 6.81
CA PRO A 64 -13.26 14.13 7.14
C PRO A 64 -13.31 13.19 5.93
N GLY A 65 -14.28 13.31 5.02
CA GLY A 65 -14.32 12.51 3.79
C GLY A 65 -13.11 12.74 2.89
N PHE A 66 -12.68 14.00 2.75
CA PHE A 66 -11.49 14.37 1.97
C PHE A 66 -10.19 13.93 2.66
N VAL A 67 -10.11 14.06 3.99
CA VAL A 67 -8.96 13.59 4.78
C VAL A 67 -8.82 12.07 4.69
N LEU A 68 -9.92 11.33 4.82
CA LEU A 68 -9.93 9.87 4.67
C LEU A 68 -9.53 9.47 3.24
N GLY A 69 -10.07 10.15 2.22
CA GLY A 69 -9.67 9.94 0.83
C GLY A 69 -8.17 10.12 0.60
N LEU A 70 -7.60 11.21 1.12
CA LEU A 70 -6.15 11.47 1.05
C LEU A 70 -5.33 10.41 1.80
N ALA A 71 -5.80 9.94 2.97
CA ALA A 71 -5.13 8.89 3.73
C ALA A 71 -5.08 7.58 2.93
N PHE A 72 -6.17 7.17 2.30
CA PHE A 72 -6.21 5.97 1.44
C PHE A 72 -5.26 6.09 0.23
N VAL A 73 -5.23 7.26 -0.43
CA VAL A 73 -4.30 7.51 -1.55
C VAL A 73 -2.84 7.49 -1.06
N GLY A 74 -2.56 8.05 0.11
CA GLY A 74 -1.24 8.01 0.74
C GLY A 74 -0.79 6.57 1.04
N ILE A 75 -1.66 5.74 1.61
CA ILE A 75 -1.38 4.33 1.87
C ILE A 75 -1.07 3.59 0.57
N TYR A 76 -1.84 3.83 -0.51
CA TYR A 76 -1.54 3.24 -1.81
C TYR A 76 -0.14 3.60 -2.30
N PHE A 77 0.24 4.88 -2.22
CA PHE A 77 1.53 5.35 -2.70
C PHE A 77 2.70 4.79 -1.88
N PHE A 78 2.57 4.73 -0.56
CA PHE A 78 3.59 4.16 0.33
C PHE A 78 3.74 2.65 0.15
N THR A 79 2.62 1.92 0.08
CA THR A 79 2.62 0.47 -0.16
C THR A 79 3.21 0.15 -1.53
N GLY A 80 2.83 0.90 -2.58
CA GLY A 80 3.37 0.74 -3.92
C GLY A 80 4.88 0.98 -4.00
N LYS A 81 5.39 2.04 -3.33
CA LYS A 81 6.83 2.30 -3.25
C LYS A 81 7.59 1.17 -2.55
N ARG A 82 7.12 0.75 -1.37
CA ARG A 82 7.74 -0.34 -0.61
C ARG A 82 7.76 -1.66 -1.37
N LEU A 83 6.67 -2.00 -2.06
CA LEU A 83 6.63 -3.19 -2.92
C LEU A 83 7.66 -3.12 -4.05
N LYS A 84 7.78 -1.96 -4.69
CA LYS A 84 8.70 -1.77 -5.82
C LYS A 84 10.18 -1.85 -5.38
N GLU A 85 10.51 -1.29 -4.22
CA GLU A 85 11.84 -1.39 -3.62
C GLU A 85 12.17 -2.83 -3.21
N ARG A 86 11.28 -3.50 -2.48
CA ARG A 86 11.47 -4.91 -2.07
C ARG A 86 11.62 -5.84 -3.26
N HIS A 87 10.81 -5.66 -4.31
CA HIS A 87 10.91 -6.44 -5.54
C HIS A 87 12.24 -6.22 -6.25
N ARG A 88 12.74 -4.97 -6.31
CA ARG A 88 14.03 -4.68 -6.94
C ARG A 88 15.18 -5.35 -6.18
N VAL A 89 15.14 -5.33 -4.85
CA VAL A 89 16.13 -6.01 -4.00
C VAL A 89 16.06 -7.52 -4.18
N ALA A 90 14.87 -8.11 -4.15
CA ALA A 90 14.68 -9.55 -4.36
C ALA A 90 15.20 -10.01 -5.73
N MET A 91 14.94 -9.22 -6.78
CA MET A 91 15.40 -9.52 -8.14
C MET A 91 16.94 -9.43 -8.28
N ILE A 92 17.58 -8.49 -7.58
CA ILE A 92 19.05 -8.38 -7.53
C ILE A 92 19.64 -9.60 -6.81
N LEU A 93 19.08 -9.98 -5.66
CA LEU A 93 19.52 -11.16 -4.90
C LEU A 93 19.35 -12.46 -5.71
N LYS A 94 18.21 -12.61 -6.38
CA LYS A 94 17.95 -13.76 -7.26
C LYS A 94 18.94 -13.84 -8.42
N LYS A 95 19.43 -12.70 -8.93
CA LYS A 95 20.47 -12.65 -9.98
C LYS A 95 21.87 -12.89 -9.45
N LEU A 96 22.16 -12.55 -8.20
CA LEU A 96 23.47 -12.78 -7.58
C LEU A 96 23.66 -14.23 -7.13
N MET A 97 22.56 -14.91 -6.83
CA MET A 97 22.55 -16.30 -6.35
C MET A 97 22.41 -17.33 -7.49
N ALA A 98 22.16 -16.88 -8.72
CA ALA A 98 22.12 -17.69 -9.95
C ALA A 98 23.43 -17.56 -10.73
#